data_AF-A0A3D4GUZ4-F1
#
_entry.id   AF-A0A3D4GUZ4-F1
#
_cell.length_a   1.000
_cell.length_b   1.000
_cell.length_c   1.000
_cell.angle_alpha   90.00
_cell.angle_beta   90.00
_cell.angle_gamma   90.00
#
_symmetry.space_group_name_H-M   'P 1'
#
loop_
_entity.id
_entity.type
_entity.pdbx_description
1 polymer ?
#
loop_
_entity_poly.entity_id
_entity_poly.type
_entity_poly.pdbx_seq_one_letter_code
_entity_poly.pdbx_strand_id
1 'polypeptide(L)'
;MGHFIQKDNQTVSFCADHSPVLEVRPGTVVTFETGDEGYERLSQGERIEHIGIEMFNVVTGPVSVHGACSEDALARRADGR
;
A
#
# COMPACT_ATOMS: atom_id res chain seq x y z
N MET A 1 -4.87 -12.20 -16.30
CA MET A 1 -4.19 -12.68 -15.08
C MET A 1 -4.09 -11.48 -14.14
N GLY A 2 -4.51 -11.62 -12.89
CA GLY A 2 -4.41 -10.54 -11.90
C GLY A 2 -2.98 -10.36 -11.41
N HIS A 3 -2.63 -9.15 -10.99
CA HIS A 3 -1.36 -8.86 -10.32
C HIS A 3 -1.54 -8.98 -8.80
N PHE A 4 -0.51 -9.47 -8.11
CA PHE A 4 -0.49 -9.57 -6.66
C PHE A 4 0.77 -8.89 -6.13
N ILE A 5 0.62 -7.99 -5.16
CA ILE A 5 1.72 -7.30 -4.49
C ILE A 5 1.77 -7.75 -3.04
N GLN A 6 2.88 -8.37 -2.65
CA GLN A 6 3.13 -8.83 -1.28
C GLN A 6 3.38 -7.64 -0.34
N LYS A 7 3.01 -7.81 0.94
CA LYS A 7 3.15 -6.76 1.97
C LYS A 7 4.58 -6.27 2.18
N ASP A 8 5.59 -7.08 1.84
CA ASP A 8 7.01 -6.69 1.94
C ASP A 8 7.38 -5.54 0.97
N ASN A 9 6.54 -5.26 -0.04
CA ASN A 9 6.67 -4.11 -0.92
C ASN A 9 6.02 -2.87 -0.30
N GLN A 10 6.62 -2.40 0.80
CA GLN A 10 6.02 -1.39 1.66
C GLN A 10 6.80 -0.07 1.74
N THR A 11 6.07 0.99 2.04
CA THR A 11 6.61 2.31 2.41
C THR A 11 5.81 2.88 3.58
N VAL A 12 6.39 3.87 4.27
CA VAL A 12 5.75 4.63 5.36
C VAL A 12 5.40 6.06 4.95
N SER A 13 5.67 6.44 3.70
CA SER A 13 5.37 7.77 3.18
C SER A 13 4.92 7.76 1.72
N PHE A 14 4.11 8.76 1.37
CA PHE A 14 3.73 9.07 0.00
C PHE A 14 4.75 10.08 -0.56
N CYS A 15 5.64 9.62 -1.44
CA CYS A 15 6.69 10.43 -2.05
C CYS A 15 6.78 10.11 -3.55
N ALA A 16 6.92 11.15 -4.38
CA ALA A 16 7.05 11.00 -5.83
C ALA A 16 8.36 10.32 -6.26
N ASP A 17 9.39 10.37 -5.41
CA ASP A 17 10.70 9.78 -5.69
C ASP A 17 10.74 8.26 -5.43
N HIS A 18 9.69 7.69 -4.85
CA HIS A 18 9.60 6.24 -4.65
C HIS A 18 9.43 5.52 -5.98
N SER A 19 10.33 4.58 -6.27
CA SER A 19 10.21 3.72 -7.45
C SER A 19 8.95 2.86 -7.35
N PRO A 20 8.15 2.75 -8.43
CA PRO A 20 6.97 1.90 -8.42
C PRO A 20 7.36 0.43 -8.28
N VAL A 21 6.62 -0.29 -7.42
CA VAL A 21 6.79 -1.74 -7.27
C VAL A 21 6.03 -2.52 -8.34
N LEU A 22 5.09 -1.85 -9.02
CA LEU A 22 4.33 -2.37 -10.14
C LEU A 22 3.89 -1.22 -11.06
N GLU A 23 3.95 -1.44 -12.38
CA GLU A 23 3.34 -0.59 -13.39
C GLU A 23 2.14 -1.31 -14.03
N VAL A 24 1.02 -0.62 -14.19
CA VAL A 24 -0.23 -1.20 -14.73
C VAL A 24 -0.91 -0.29 -15.74
N ARG A 25 -1.78 -0.87 -16.56
CA ARG A 25 -2.70 -0.11 -17.43
C ARG A 25 -4.02 0.18 -16.69
N PRO A 26 -4.74 1.26 -17.03
CA PRO A 26 -6.10 1.48 -16.52
C PRO A 26 -7.00 0.26 -16.72
N GLY A 27 -7.82 -0.05 -15.72
CA GLY A 27 -8.71 -1.23 -15.72
C GLY A 27 -8.04 -2.54 -15.28
N THR A 28 -6.74 -2.55 -15.00
CA THR A 28 -6.04 -3.73 -14.45
C THR A 28 -6.51 -4.03 -13.02
N VAL A 29 -6.77 -5.30 -12.73
CA VAL A 29 -7.08 -5.78 -11.37
C VAL A 29 -5.77 -6.11 -10.65
N VAL A 30 -5.59 -5.49 -9.49
CA VAL A 30 -4.44 -5.68 -8.61
C VAL A 30 -4.94 -6.06 -7.22
N THR A 31 -4.37 -7.13 -6.66
CA THR A 31 -4.58 -7.54 -5.27
C THR A 31 -3.38 -7.09 -4.45
N PHE A 32 -3.66 -6.45 -3.32
CA PHE A 32 -2.64 -5.97 -2.37
C PHE A 32 -2.74 -6.80 -1.10
N GLU A 33 -1.62 -7.37 -0.67
CA GLU A 33 -1.48 -7.88 0.68
C GLU A 33 -1.08 -6.71 1.60
N THR A 34 -1.79 -6.54 2.71
CA THR A 34 -1.52 -5.50 3.71
C THR A 34 -1.26 -6.13 5.08
N GLY A 35 -0.49 -5.47 5.93
CA GLY A 35 -0.23 -5.92 7.31
C GLY A 35 -0.83 -4.96 8.34
N ASP A 36 -1.13 -5.50 9.52
CA ASP A 36 -1.66 -4.78 10.68
C ASP A 36 -0.82 -5.02 11.96
N GLU A 37 0.40 -5.52 11.83
CA GLU A 37 1.27 -5.97 12.92
C GLU A 37 1.41 -4.95 14.07
N GLY A 38 1.62 -3.67 13.75
CA GLY A 38 1.71 -2.61 14.75
C GLY A 38 0.40 -2.45 15.55
N TYR A 39 -0.75 -2.61 14.90
CA TYR A 39 -2.06 -2.56 15.54
C TYR A 39 -2.38 -3.85 16.31
N GLU A 40 -1.97 -5.01 15.80
CA GLU A 40 -2.14 -6.28 16.50
C GLU A 40 -1.38 -6.26 17.83
N ARG A 41 -0.10 -5.87 17.83
CA ARG A 41 0.72 -5.71 19.04
C ARG A 41 0.13 -4.68 20.00
N LEU A 42 -0.33 -3.54 19.48
CA LEU A 42 -1.02 -2.52 20.28
C LEU A 42 -2.28 -3.08 20.94
N SER A 43 -3.06 -3.90 20.24
CA SER A 43 -4.28 -4.54 20.78
C SER A 43 -3.99 -5.51 21.93
N GLN A 44 -2.78 -6.08 21.97
CA GLN A 44 -2.30 -6.93 23.07
C GLN A 44 -1.78 -6.13 24.27
N GLY A 45 -1.87 -4.80 24.24
CA GLY A 45 -1.46 -3.92 25.33
C GLY A 45 0.02 -3.52 25.28
N GLU A 46 0.73 -3.81 24.19
CA GLU A 46 2.09 -3.32 24.00
C GLU A 46 2.09 -1.80 23.79
N ARG A 47 3.05 -1.10 24.42
CA ARG A 47 3.14 0.36 24.30
C ARG A 47 3.77 0.76 22.97
N ILE A 48 3.36 1.91 22.44
CA ILE A 48 3.86 2.45 21.17
C ILE A 48 5.40 2.57 21.17
N GLU A 49 6.01 2.93 22.30
CA GLU A 49 7.47 3.08 22.39
C GLU A 49 8.24 1.76 22.20
N HIS A 50 7.59 0.61 22.41
CA HIS A 50 8.18 -0.71 22.20
C HIS A 50 7.86 -1.27 20.80
N ILE A 51 6.74 -0.83 20.21
CA ILE A 51 6.33 -1.19 18.86
C ILE A 51 7.19 -0.45 17.83
N GLY A 52 7.38 0.86 18.02
CA GLY A 52 7.97 1.74 17.01
C GLY A 52 6.90 2.43 16.17
N ILE A 53 7.01 3.76 15.98
CA ILE A 53 5.99 4.55 15.28
C ILE A 53 5.96 4.23 13.77
N GLU A 54 7.07 3.76 13.24
CA GLU A 54 7.27 3.33 11.85
C GLU A 54 6.48 2.07 11.47
N MET A 55 6.00 1.29 12.45
CA MET A 55 5.15 0.12 12.20
C MET A 55 3.67 0.49 11.94
N PHE A 56 3.32 1.78 12.05
CA PHE A 56 1.96 2.25 11.82
C PHE A 56 1.83 2.92 10.45
N ASN A 57 0.65 2.76 9.83
CA ASN A 57 0.34 3.28 8.49
C ASN A 57 1.34 2.85 7.41
N VAL A 58 1.88 1.64 7.55
CA VAL A 58 2.68 0.99 6.50
C VAL A 58 1.75 0.68 5.32
N VAL A 59 2.14 1.10 4.11
CA VAL A 59 1.32 0.93 2.90
C VAL A 59 2.06 0.10 1.86
N THR A 60 1.34 -0.79 1.19
CA THR A 60 1.86 -1.64 0.11
C THR A 60 1.83 -0.88 -1.23
N GLY A 61 2.98 -0.68 -1.87
CA GLY A 61 3.11 0.11 -3.10
C GLY A 61 4.46 0.84 -3.22
N PRO A 62 4.57 1.89 -4.07
CA PRO A 62 3.51 2.51 -4.89
C PRO A 62 3.29 1.80 -6.24
N VAL A 63 2.11 1.99 -6.82
CA VAL A 63 1.75 1.49 -8.16
C VAL A 63 1.68 2.64 -9.15
N SER A 64 2.37 2.51 -10.27
CA SER A 64 2.29 3.46 -11.38
C SER A 64 1.20 3.03 -12.36
N VAL A 65 0.35 3.98 -12.78
CA VAL A 65 -0.72 3.75 -13.76
C VAL A 65 -0.36 4.45 -15.06
N HIS A 66 -0.19 3.68 -16.14
CA HIS A 66 0.19 4.22 -17.44
C HIS A 66 -0.81 5.27 -17.93
N GLY A 67 -0.29 6.44 -18.30
CA GLY A 67 -1.05 7.54 -18.87
C GLY A 67 -1.74 8.44 -17.83
N ALA A 68 -1.64 8.13 -16.53
CA ALA A 68 -2.07 9.06 -15.49
C ALA A 68 -1.08 10.22 -15.37
N CYS A 69 -1.61 11.44 -15.37
CA CYS A 69 -0.86 12.68 -15.23
C CYS A 69 -1.35 13.48 -14.02
N SER A 70 -0.61 14.52 -13.64
CA SER A 70 -1.10 15.52 -12.69
C SER A 70 -2.44 16.09 -13.16
N GLU A 71 -3.35 16.34 -12.22
CA GLU A 71 -4.76 16.75 -12.43
C GLU A 71 -5.74 15.63 -12.82
N ASP A 72 -5.26 14.43 -13.19
CA ASP A 72 -6.15 13.29 -13.41
C ASP A 72 -6.68 12.71 -12.09
N ALA A 73 -7.86 12.10 -12.15
CA ALA A 73 -8.42 11.35 -11.04
C ALA A 73 -8.29 9.84 -11.26
N LEU A 74 -7.72 9.13 -10.29
CA LEU A 74 -7.72 7.67 -10.27
C LEU A 74 -9.02 7.16 -9.62
N ALA A 75 -9.90 6.59 -10.43
CA ALA A 75 -11.05 5.84 -9.93
C ALA A 75 -10.62 4.40 -9.57
N ARG A 76 -10.90 3.99 -8.34
CA ARG A 76 -10.72 2.59 -7.91
C ARG A 76 -12.06 1.95 -7.60
N ARG A 77 -12.16 0.64 -7.87
CA ARG A 77 -13.25 -0.21 -7.40
C ARG A 77 -12.65 -1.31 -6.54
N ALA A 78 -13.09 -1.38 -5.29
CA ALA A 78 -12.78 -2.51 -4.43
C ALA A 78 -13.88 -3.56 -4.60
N ASP A 79 -13.49 -4.78 -4.95
CA ASP A 79 -14.37 -5.93 -4.82
C ASP A 79 -14.23 -6.37 -3.36
N GLY A 80 -15.24 -6.08 -2.53
CA GLY A 80 -15.20 -6.25 -1.06
C GLY A 80 -15.13 -7.71 -0.58
N ARG A 81 -14.13 -8.46 -1.07
CA ARG A 81 -13.68 -9.73 -0.50
C ARG A 81 -12.60 -9.49 0.54
#